data_AF-A0AAD4CDH6-F1
#
_entry.id   AF-A0AAD4CDH6-F1
#
_cell.length_a   1.000
_cell.length_b   1.000
_cell.length_c   1.000
_cell.angle_alpha   90.00
_cell.angle_beta   90.00
_cell.angle_gamma   90.00
#
_symmetry.space_group_name_H-M   'P 1'
#
loop_
_entity.id
_entity.type
_entity.pdbx_description
1 polymer ?
#
loop_
_entity_poly.entity_id
_entity_poly.type
_entity_poly.pdbx_seq_one_letter_code
_entity_poly.pdbx_strand_id
1 'polypeptide(L)' 'MQLSFIFAAALAVFTSSVIAAPQADTDICLKICYADKPDCTAPSYAKQTGDCWTCCTPSA' A
#
# COMPACT_ATOMS: atom_id res chain seq x y z
N MET A 1 4.97 -48.55 0.46
CA MET A 1 4.81 -47.69 1.66
C MET A 1 5.71 -46.44 1.67
N GLN A 2 6.45 -46.12 0.59
CA GLN A 2 7.36 -44.96 0.55
C GLN A 2 6.91 -43.85 -0.44
N LEU A 3 5.89 -44.11 -1.27
CA LEU A 3 5.34 -43.14 -2.23
C LEU A 3 4.35 -42.15 -1.59
N SER A 4 3.77 -42.47 -0.42
CA SER A 4 2.78 -41.63 0.26
C SER A 4 3.39 -40.41 0.95
N PHE A 5 4.68 -40.46 1.29
CA PHE A 5 5.37 -39.37 1.98
C PHE A 5 5.76 -38.21 1.06
N ILE A 6 5.87 -38.45 -0.25
CA ILE A 6 6.32 -37.43 -1.20
C ILE A 6 5.19 -36.43 -1.52
N PHE A 7 3.94 -36.91 -1.53
CA PHE A 7 2.78 -36.05 -1.80
C PHE A 7 2.49 -35.02 -0.70
N ALA A 8 2.93 -35.27 0.54
CA ALA A 8 2.68 -34.37 1.66
C ALA A 8 3.55 -33.10 1.62
N ALA A 9 4.73 -33.14 0.99
CA ALA A 9 5.66 -32.01 1.00
C ALA A 9 5.30 -30.89 0.00
N ALA A 10 4.53 -31.19 -1.05
CA ALA A 10 4.26 -30.25 -2.14
C ALA A 10 3.17 -29.20 -1.82
N LEU A 11 2.37 -29.40 -0.77
CA LEU A 11 1.21 -28.56 -0.47
C LEU A 11 1.51 -27.35 0.45
N ALA A 12 2.74 -27.23 0.95
CA ALA A 12 3.09 -26.21 1.95
C ALA A 12 3.52 -24.84 1.35
N VAL A 13 3.49 -24.65 0.02
CA VAL A 13 4.14 -23.48 -0.63
C VAL A 13 3.22 -22.25 -0.79
N PHE A 14 1.93 -22.30 -0.42
CA PHE A 14 0.97 -21.26 -0.81
C PHE A 14 0.55 -20.23 0.25
N THR A 15 1.20 -20.13 1.43
CA THR A 15 0.65 -19.32 2.54
C THR A 15 1.33 -17.97 2.79
N SER A 16 1.48 -17.11 1.78
CA SER A 16 1.96 -15.74 2.05
C SER A 16 1.29 -14.70 1.16
N SER A 17 0.02 -14.41 1.43
CA SER A 17 -0.63 -13.18 0.94
C SER A 17 -0.45 -12.08 1.98
N VAL A 18 0.49 -11.17 1.77
CA VAL A 18 0.60 -9.93 2.56
C VAL A 18 -0.46 -8.97 2.04
N ILE A 19 -1.46 -8.66 2.88
CA ILE A 19 -2.43 -7.61 2.62
C ILE A 19 -1.87 -6.34 3.27
N ALA A 20 -1.31 -5.45 2.47
CA ALA A 20 -0.93 -4.12 2.96
C ALA A 20 -2.22 -3.36 3.29
N ALA A 21 -2.57 -3.31 4.58
CA ALA A 21 -3.67 -2.47 5.04
C ALA A 21 -3.28 -1.01 4.77
N PRO A 22 -4.18 -0.17 4.20
CA PRO A 22 -3.94 1.25 4.12
C PRO A 22 -3.80 1.76 5.56
N GLN A 23 -2.63 2.30 5.90
CA GLN A 23 -2.48 3.06 7.13
C GLN A 23 -3.52 4.18 7.06
N ALA A 24 -4.43 4.21 8.04
CA ALA A 24 -5.39 5.28 8.18
C ALA A 24 -4.60 6.53 8.54
N ASP A 25 -4.05 7.18 7.51
CA ASP A 25 -3.38 8.44 7.66
C ASP A 25 -4.39 9.45 8.16
N THR A 26 -4.08 10.07 9.28
CA THR A 26 -4.88 11.14 9.86
C THR A 26 -4.86 12.40 8.99
N ASP A 27 -4.03 12.45 7.94
CA ASP A 27 -3.89 13.62 7.10
C ASP A 27 -5.16 14.04 6.35
N ILE A 28 -5.31 15.35 6.21
CA ILE A 28 -6.33 15.97 5.37
C ILE A 28 -5.74 16.15 3.97
N CYS A 29 -6.22 15.38 3.00
CA CYS A 29 -5.76 15.45 1.62
C CYS A 29 -6.70 16.22 0.71
N LEU A 30 -6.14 16.89 -0.30
CA LEU A 30 -6.91 17.44 -1.40
C LEU A 30 -7.52 16.28 -2.21
N LYS A 31 -8.75 16.49 -2.70
CA LYS A 31 -9.43 15.55 -3.62
C LYS A 31 -9.04 15.85 -5.07
N ILE A 32 -7.74 15.91 -5.33
CA ILE A 32 -7.15 16.17 -6.65
C ILE A 32 -6.17 15.05 -6.96
N CYS A 33 -6.13 14.63 -8.22
CA CYS A 33 -5.30 13.54 -8.71
C CYS A 33 -4.34 14.12 -9.76
N TYR A 34 -3.11 14.42 -9.33
CA TYR A 34 -2.04 14.92 -10.19
C TYR A 34 -1.30 13.73 -10.83
N ALA A 35 -1.05 13.81 -12.13
CA ALA A 35 -0.28 12.78 -12.84
C ALA A 35 1.17 12.72 -12.32
N ASP A 36 1.79 13.89 -12.14
CA ASP A 36 3.15 14.03 -11.62
C ASP A 36 3.15 14.56 -10.18
N LYS A 37 4.28 14.38 -9.48
CA LYS A 37 4.44 14.86 -8.09
C LYS A 37 4.34 16.39 -8.04
N PRO A 38 3.32 16.97 -7.37
CA PRO A 38 3.16 18.42 -7.27
C PRO A 38 4.13 19.02 -6.25
N ASP A 39 4.39 20.32 -6.40
CA ASP A 39 4.94 21.14 -5.32
C ASP A 39 3.79 21.59 -4.41
N CYS A 40 3.86 21.24 -3.13
CA CYS A 40 2.83 21.55 -2.15
C CYS A 40 3.34 22.65 -1.21
N THR A 41 2.52 23.68 -1.00
CA THR A 41 2.85 24.74 -0.04
C THR A 41 2.87 24.19 1.38
N ALA A 42 3.93 24.48 2.14
CA ALA A 42 4.01 24.12 3.55
C ALA A 42 2.79 24.67 4.34
N PRO A 43 2.19 23.88 5.25
CA PRO A 43 2.70 22.62 5.83
C PRO A 43 2.31 21.35 5.04
N SER A 44 1.70 21.47 3.87
CA SER A 44 1.29 20.32 3.06
C SER A 44 2.48 19.66 2.36
N TYR A 45 2.33 18.38 2.03
CA TYR A 45 3.33 17.58 1.35
C TYR A 45 2.70 16.69 0.26
N ALA A 46 3.48 16.38 -0.77
CA ALA A 46 3.01 15.53 -1.87
C ALA A 46 3.02 14.06 -1.45
N LYS A 47 1.86 13.40 -1.58
CA LYS A 47 1.64 12.00 -1.26
C LYS A 47 1.10 11.27 -2.48
N GLN A 48 1.60 10.06 -2.72
CA GLN A 48 1.07 9.19 -3.77
C GLN A 48 -0.06 8.33 -3.21
N THR A 49 -1.21 8.35 -3.89
CA THR A 49 -2.40 7.57 -3.54
C THR A 49 -2.85 6.81 -4.78
N GLY A 50 -2.61 5.50 -4.81
CA GLY A 50 -2.79 4.70 -6.01
C GLY A 50 -1.85 5.14 -7.13
N ASP A 51 -2.40 5.46 -8.30
CA ASP A 51 -1.64 5.81 -9.50
C ASP A 51 -1.37 7.32 -9.64
N CYS A 52 -1.78 8.16 -8.67
CA CYS A 52 -1.61 9.61 -8.76
C CYS A 52 -1.16 10.25 -7.45
N TRP A 53 -0.80 11.53 -7.56
CA TRP A 53 -0.33 12.34 -6.46
C TRP A 53 -1.41 13.30 -5.97
N THR A 54 -1.36 13.62 -4.68
CA THR A 54 -2.17 14.67 -4.06
C THR A 54 -1.35 15.41 -3.01
N CYS A 55 -1.76 16.62 -2.64
CA CYS A 55 -1.20 17.30 -1.48
C CYS A 55 -2.01 16.93 -0.24
N CYS A 56 -1.32 16.48 0.80
CA CYS A 56 -1.89 16.18 2.11
C CYS A 56 -1.30 17.09 3.16
N THR A 57 -2.10 17.45 4.15
CA THR A 57 -1.69 18.24 5.31
C THR A 57 -1.86 17.40 6.56
N PRO A 58 -0.87 17.35 7.47
CA PRO A 58 -1.05 16.72 8.76
C PRO A 58 -2.27 17.30 9.47
N SER A 59 -3.22 16.46 9.88
CA SER A 59 -4.16 16.88 10.92
C SER A 59 -3.42 16.79 12.25
N ALA A 60 -3.36 17.91 12.96
CA ALA A 60 -2.62 18.06 14.22
C ALA A 60 -3.08 17.06 15.29
#